data_AF-A0A7C5A2Z0-F1
#
_entry.id   AF-A0A7C5A2Z0-F1
#
_cell.length_a   1.000
_cell.length_b   1.000
_cell.length_c   1.000
_cell.angle_alpha   90.00
_cell.angle_beta   90.00
_cell.angle_gamma   90.00
#
_symmetry.space_group_name_H-M   'P 1'
#
loop_
_entity.id
_entity.type
_entity.pdbx_description
1 polymer ?
#
loop_
_entity_poly.entity_id
_entity_poly.type
_entity_poly.pdbx_seq_one_letter_code
_entity_poly.pdbx_strand_id
1 'polypeptide(L)' 'MAQQKLLAYQVYLLHCWEETGTAAPTGLWRFSLENPASGQRREFANLRELVIALNTELNENRYRRLSHAHSRAVPTD' A
#
# COMPACT_ATOMS: atom_id res chain seq x y z
N MET A 1 -12.58 -8.08 29.67
CA MET A 1 -11.48 -8.35 28.72
C MET A 1 -11.78 -7.60 27.43
N ALA A 2 -11.22 -6.41 27.24
CA ALA A 2 -11.47 -5.60 26.04
C ALA A 2 -10.71 -6.20 24.86
N GLN A 3 -11.43 -6.68 23.86
CA GLN A 3 -10.84 -7.20 22.63
C GLN A 3 -10.29 -6.00 21.85
N GLN A 4 -9.00 -5.73 21.99
CA GLN A 4 -8.31 -4.73 21.18
C GLN A 4 -8.41 -5.16 19.71
N LYS A 5 -9.29 -4.49 18.97
CA LYS A 5 -9.33 -4.50 17.53
C LYS A 5 -8.04 -3.83 17.06
N LEU A 6 -6.98 -4.63 16.87
CA LEU A 6 -5.75 -4.17 16.24
C LEU A 6 -6.13 -3.68 14.83
N LEU A 7 -6.33 -2.37 14.72
CA LEU A 7 -6.45 -1.70 13.43
C LEU A 7 -5.12 -1.96 12.74
N ALA A 8 -5.11 -2.91 11.81
CA ALA A 8 -3.90 -3.27 11.11
C ALA A 8 -3.54 -2.13 10.15
N TYR A 9 -2.74 -1.23 10.70
CA TYR A 9 -2.17 -0.05 10.08
C TYR A 9 -1.04 -0.47 9.14
N GLN A 10 -0.93 0.22 8.01
CA GLN A 10 0.14 0.02 7.04
C GLN A 10 0.93 1.31 6.91
N VAL A 11 2.24 1.18 6.94
CA VAL A 11 3.18 2.29 6.81
C VAL A 11 3.96 2.08 5.53
N TYR A 12 4.12 3.16 4.77
CA TYR A 12 5.01 3.20 3.63
C TYR A 12 5.86 4.46 3.73
N LEU A 13 7.09 4.36 3.24
CA LEU A 13 7.93 5.52 2.97
C LEU A 13 7.75 5.91 1.51
N LEU A 14 7.30 7.14 1.28
CA LEU A 14 7.14 7.73 -0.05
C LEU A 14 8.37 8.57 -0.38
N HIS A 15 9.01 8.28 -1.50
CA HIS A 15 10.00 9.15 -2.10
C HIS A 15 9.43 9.75 -3.39
N CYS A 16 9.53 11.07 -3.53
CA CYS A 16 9.15 11.80 -4.74
C CYS A 16 10.30 12.70 -5.16
N TRP A 17 10.65 12.64 -6.44
CA TRP A 17 11.73 13.45 -7.00
C TRP A 17 11.40 13.85 -8.43
N GLU A 18 11.86 15.04 -8.82
CA GLU A 18 11.87 15.43 -10.22
C GLU A 18 13.03 14.73 -10.92
N GLU A 19 12.76 14.12 -12.06
CA GLU A 19 13.79 13.51 -12.88
C GLU A 19 14.61 14.62 -13.55
N THR A 20 15.81 14.85 -13.03
CA THR A 20 16.73 15.84 -13.55
C THR A 20 17.69 15.19 -14.55
N GLY A 21 17.80 15.74 -15.76
CA GLY A 21 18.77 15.28 -16.76
C GLY A 21 18.64 16.07 -18.05
N THR A 22 19.70 16.10 -18.87
CA THR A 22 19.72 16.82 -20.17
C THR A 22 18.68 16.29 -21.17
N ALA A 23 18.19 15.06 -20.98
CA ALA A 23 17.15 14.43 -21.80
C ALA A 23 15.79 14.33 -21.10
N ALA A 24 15.68 14.75 -19.83
CA ALA A 24 14.43 14.65 -19.09
C ALA A 24 13.51 15.84 -19.43
N PRO A 25 12.22 15.60 -19.71
CA PRO A 25 11.24 16.67 -19.79
C PRO A 25 11.21 17.44 -18.46
N THR A 26 11.23 18.78 -18.52
CA THR A 26 11.03 19.63 -17.33
C THR A 26 9.71 19.27 -16.65
N GLY A 27 9.72 19.09 -15.33
CA GLY A 27 8.53 18.74 -14.55
C GLY A 27 8.16 17.26 -14.55
N LEU A 28 9.06 16.35 -14.97
CA LEU A 28 8.81 14.91 -14.89
C LEU A 28 9.03 14.39 -13.47
N TRP A 29 7.94 14.16 -12.73
CA TRP A 29 7.98 13.63 -11.37
C TRP A 29 7.95 12.10 -11.33
N ARG A 30 8.85 11.52 -10.53
CA ARG A 30 8.93 10.09 -10.23
C ARG A 30 8.62 9.81 -8.77
N PHE A 31 8.14 8.60 -8.53
CA PHE A 31 7.67 8.19 -7.21
C PHE A 31 8.15 6.79 -6.88
N SER A 32 8.50 6.53 -5.63
CA SER A 32 8.69 5.18 -5.13
C SER A 32 8.05 5.01 -3.76
N LEU A 33 7.52 3.81 -3.51
CA LEU A 33 7.00 3.40 -2.22
C LEU A 33 7.83 2.24 -1.68
N GLU A 34 8.27 2.40 -0.46
CA GLU A 34 8.97 1.36 0.30
C GLU A 34 8.13 0.92 1.48
N ASN A 35 8.01 -0.40 1.67
CA ASN A 35 7.46 -0.97 2.87
C ASN A 35 8.60 -1.20 3.89
N PRO A 36 8.67 -0.44 5.00
CA PRO A 36 9.77 -0.55 5.96
C PRO A 36 9.79 -1.90 6.68
N ALA A 37 8.66 -2.62 6.75
CA ALA A 37 8.60 -3.92 7.41
C ALA A 37 9.19 -5.05 6.54
N SER A 38 9.15 -4.92 5.21
CA SER A 38 9.66 -5.94 4.28
C SER A 38 10.86 -5.50 3.45
N GLY A 39 11.18 -4.21 3.44
CA GLY A 39 12.18 -3.60 2.54
C GLY A 39 11.75 -3.60 1.07
N GLN A 40 10.52 -4.01 0.75
CA GLN A 40 10.05 -4.06 -0.64
C GLN A 40 9.85 -2.64 -1.16
N ARG A 41 10.51 -2.34 -2.29
CA ARG A 41 10.37 -1.06 -3.00
C ARG A 41 9.67 -1.25 -4.34
N ARG A 42 8.76 -0.35 -4.66
CA ARG A 42 8.09 -0.25 -5.97
C ARG A 42 8.21 1.17 -6.50
N GLU A 43 8.46 1.29 -7.79
CA GLU A 43 8.62 2.58 -8.48
C GLU A 43 7.42 2.83 -9.40
N PHE A 44 7.07 4.10 -9.58
CA PHE A 44 5.93 4.54 -10.36
C PHE A 44 6.33 5.71 -11.24
N ALA A 45 5.84 5.69 -12.49
CA ALA A 45 6.19 6.71 -13.46
C ALA A 45 5.47 8.04 -13.22
N ASN A 46 4.35 8.00 -12.50
CA ASN A 46 3.51 9.16 -12.20
C ASN A 46 2.65 8.92 -10.94
N LEU A 47 2.05 9.98 -10.42
CA LEU A 47 1.21 9.94 -9.22
C LEU A 47 -0.02 9.04 -9.37
N ARG A 48 -0.60 8.96 -10.58
CA ARG A 48 -1.81 8.17 -10.84
C ARG A 48 -1.54 6.69 -10.63
N GLU A 49 -0.44 6.17 -11.17
CA GLU A 49 -0.03 4.77 -10.98
C GLU A 49 0.18 4.43 -9.51
N LEU A 50 0.86 5.32 -8.76
CA LEU A 50 1.05 5.17 -7.32
C LEU A 50 -0.27 5.06 -6.55
N VAL A 51 -1.22 5.96 -6.84
CA VAL A 51 -2.52 6.00 -6.15
C VAL A 51 -3.36 4.77 -6.49
N ILE A 52 -3.34 4.31 -7.76
CA ILE A 52 -4.02 3.08 -8.16
C ILE A 52 -3.44 1.89 -7.37
N ALA A 53 -2.12 1.76 -7.30
CA ALA A 53 -1.47 0.68 -6.58
C ALA A 53 -1.84 0.67 -5.08
N LEU A 54 -1.80 1.82 -4.41
CA LEU A 54 -2.19 1.96 -3.01
C LEU A 54 -3.66 1.60 -2.78
N ASN A 55 -4.57 2.08 -3.64
CA ASN A 55 -5.99 1.77 -3.50
C ASN A 55 -6.28 0.28 -3.68
N THR A 56 -5.65 -0.36 -4.67
CA THR A 56 -5.76 -1.81 -4.87
C THR A 56 -5.30 -2.56 -3.64
N GLU A 57 -4.10 -2.24 -3.13
CA GLU A 57 -3.53 -2.93 -1.97
C GLU A 57 -4.34 -2.72 -0.69
N LEU A 58 -4.78 -1.50 -0.40
CA LEU A 58 -5.62 -1.20 0.76
C LEU A 58 -6.98 -1.91 0.68
N ASN A 59 -7.57 -1.99 -0.52
CA ASN A 59 -8.82 -2.71 -0.73
C ASN A 59 -8.64 -4.22 -0.57
N GLU A 60 -7.62 -4.82 -1.19
CA GLU A 60 -7.32 -6.25 -1.06
C GLU A 60 -7.05 -6.64 0.40
N ASN A 61 -6.29 -5.83 1.13
CA ASN A 61 -6.01 -6.08 2.54
C ASN A 61 -7.28 -5.98 3.39
N ARG A 62 -8.20 -5.07 3.04
CA ARG A 62 -9.52 -5.00 3.67
C ARG A 62 -10.34 -6.26 3.38
N TYR A 63 -10.36 -6.74 2.13
CA TYR A 63 -11.09 -7.96 1.76
C TYR A 63 -10.52 -9.22 2.42
N ARG A 64 -9.19 -9.43 2.42
CA ARG A 64 -8.54 -10.59 3.08
C ARG A 64 -8.88 -10.68 4.56
N ARG A 65 -8.92 -9.53 5.26
CA ARG A 65 -9.28 -9.52 6.69
C ARG A 65 -10.74 -9.87 6.93
N LEU A 66 -11.64 -9.40 6.07
CA LEU A 66 -13.06 -9.71 6.15
C LEU A 66 -13.34 -11.19 5.84
N SER A 67 -12.65 -11.78 4.87
CA SER A 67 -12.81 -13.21 4.54
C SER A 67 -12.28 -14.11 5.66
N HIS A 68 -11.14 -13.80 6.27
CA HIS A 68 -10.62 -14.57 7.41
C HIS A 68 -11.45 -14.45 8.70
N ALA A 69 -12.15 -13.33 8.91
CA ALA A 69 -13.06 -13.18 10.04
C ALA A 69 -14.31 -14.07 9.92
N HIS A 70 -14.76 -14.36 8.69
CA HIS A 70 -15.97 -15.14 8.43
C HIS A 70 -15.76 -16.66 8.66
N SER A 71 -14.58 -17.21 8.37
CA SER A 71 -14.29 -18.65 8.56
C SER A 71 -14.15 -19.09 10.02
N ARG A 72 -14.14 -18.17 10.99
CA ARG A 72 -13.95 -18.48 12.41
C ARG A 72 -15.26 -18.54 13.21
N ALA A 73 -16.40 -18.34 12.56
CA ALA A 73 -17.70 -18.13 13.20
C ALA A 73 -18.74 -19.23 12.91
N VAL A 74 -18.32 -20.46 12.55
CA VAL A 74 -19.25 -21.60 12.48
C VAL A 74 -19.03 -22.50 13.72
N PRO A 75 -19.89 -22.42 14.74
CA PRO A 75 -20.05 -23.51 15.69
C PRO A 75 -20.83 -24.61 14.97
N THR A 76 -20.16 -25.73 14.72
CA THR A 76 -20.84 -27.01 14.51
C THR A 76 -21.35 -27.48 15.86
N ASP A 77 -22.67 -27.37 16.04
CA ASP A 77 -23.45 -28.26 16.90
C ASP A 77 -23.64 -29.60 16.16
#